data_AF-A0A0N1ICS7-F1
#
_entry.id   AF-A0A0N1ICS7-F1
#
_cell.length_a   1.000
_cell.length_b   1.000
_cell.length_c   1.000
_cell.angle_alpha   90.00
_cell.angle_beta   90.00
_cell.angle_gamma   90.00
#
_symmetry.space_group_name_H-M   'P 1'
#
loop_
_entity.id
_entity.type
_entity.pdbx_description
1 polymer ?
#
loop_
_entity_poly.entity_id
_entity_poly.type
_entity_poly.pdbx_seq_one_letter_code
_entity_poly.pdbx_strand_id
1 'polypeptide(L)' 'MFYSKSDLEKHIRIHTGVRPYQCNLCDKSFTQKSTLNSHKDAVH' A
#
# COMPACT_ATOMS: atom_id res chain seq x y z
N MET A 1 -17.86 -9.69 2.52
CA MET A 1 -17.83 -9.90 3.98
C MET A 1 -16.38 -10.12 4.37
N PHE A 2 -15.82 -9.29 5.25
CA PHE A 2 -14.43 -9.43 5.70
C PHE A 2 -14.40 -10.21 7.01
N TYR A 3 -13.58 -11.24 7.09
CA TYR A 3 -13.47 -12.10 8.27
C TYR A 3 -12.48 -11.57 9.31
N SER A 4 -11.62 -10.61 8.93
CA SER A 4 -10.64 -10.01 9.84
C SER A 4 -10.64 -8.48 9.74
N LYS A 5 -10.33 -7.81 10.85
CA LYS A 5 -10.16 -6.35 10.91
C LYS A 5 -9.10 -5.87 9.91
N SER A 6 -8.02 -6.63 9.78
CA SER A 6 -6.91 -6.37 8.87
C SER A 6 -7.36 -6.33 7.39
N ASP A 7 -8.30 -7.20 7.01
CA ASP A 7 -8.82 -7.24 5.64
C ASP A 7 -9.80 -6.10 5.38
N LEU A 8 -10.63 -5.75 6.37
CA LEU A 8 -11.46 -4.55 6.30
C LEU A 8 -10.59 -3.29 6.18
N GLU A 9 -9.52 -3.17 6.96
CA GLU A 9 -8.58 -2.04 6.91
C GLU A 9 -7.82 -1.95 5.57
N LYS A 10 -7.53 -3.08 4.92
CA LYS A 10 -6.98 -3.07 3.55
C LYS A 10 -8.03 -2.62 2.53
N HIS A 11 -9.27 -3.05 2.69
CA HIS A 11 -10.36 -2.68 1.80
C HIS A 11 -10.71 -1.18 1.88
N ILE A 12 -10.85 -0.61 3.07
CA ILE A 12 -11.19 0.82 3.24
C ILE A 12 -10.12 1.76 2.68
N ARG A 13 -8.86 1.32 2.55
CA ARG A 13 -7.80 2.10 1.90
C ARG A 13 -8.10 2.40 0.42
N ILE A 14 -8.91 1.55 -0.22
CA ILE A 14 -9.34 1.74 -1.62
C ILE A 14 -10.35 2.91 -1.70
N HIS A 15 -11.26 3.01 -0.72
CA HIS A 15 -12.26 4.08 -0.66
C HIS A 15 -11.66 5.42 -0.21
N THR A 16 -10.73 5.39 0.73
CA THR A 16 -10.12 6.60 1.30
C THR A 16 -8.96 7.13 0.46
N GLY A 17 -8.46 6.36 -0.52
CA GLY A 17 -7.28 6.72 -1.31
C GLY A 17 -5.98 6.74 -0.50
N VAL A 18 -6.02 6.32 0.77
CA VAL A 18 -4.86 6.37 1.66
C VAL A 18 -3.83 5.33 1.24
N ARG A 19 -2.63 5.81 0.92
CA ARG A 19 -1.47 5.01 0.53
C ARG A 19 -0.36 5.23 1.57
N PRO A 20 -0.36 4.48 2.68
CA PRO A 20 0.54 4.74 3.80
C PRO A 20 2.00 4.39 3.51
N TYR A 21 2.27 3.69 2.40
CA TYR A 21 3.61 3.26 2.03
C TYR A 21 4.15 4.14 0.91
N GLN A 22 4.84 5.21 1.25
CA GLN A 22 5.51 6.08 0.29
C GLN A 22 6.92 5.56 -0.01
N CYS A 23 7.35 5.68 -1.28
CA CYS A 23 8.74 5.46 -1.64
C CYS A 23 9.58 6.66 -1.19
N ASN A 24 10.76 6.40 -0.63
CA ASN A 24 11.66 7.47 -0.20
C ASN A 24 12.58 7.94 -1.33
N LEU A 25 12.58 7.24 -2.47
CA LEU A 25 13.43 7.53 -3.64
C LEU A 25 12.64 8.26 -4.74
N CYS A 26 11.31 8.17 -4.72
CA CYS A 26 10.42 8.88 -5.62
C CYS A 26 9.07 9.16 -4.95
N ASP A 27 8.26 10.05 -5.50
CA ASP A 27 6.98 10.46 -4.91
C ASP A 27 5.84 9.42 -5.08
N LYS A 28 6.18 8.15 -5.37
CA LYS A 28 5.18 7.10 -5.54
C LYS A 28 4.73 6.54 -4.20
N SER A 29 3.42 6.54 -3.98
CA SER A 29 2.79 5.96 -2.79
C SER A 29 2.04 4.66 -3.13
N PHE A 30 2.01 3.71 -2.20
CA PHE A 30 1.44 2.38 -2.37
C PHE A 30 0.53 2.01 -1.20
N THR A 31 -0.46 1.15 -1.46
CA THR A 31 -1.43 0.69 -0.46
C THR A 31 -0.89 -0.47 0.37
N GLN A 32 0.11 -1.20 -0.14
CA GLN A 32 0.70 -2.38 0.49
C GLN A 32 2.24 -2.29 0.54
N LYS A 33 2.82 -2.82 1.62
CA LYS A 33 4.28 -2.83 1.82
C LYS A 33 5.01 -3.71 0.81
N SER A 34 4.46 -4.88 0.46
CA SER A 34 5.04 -5.79 -0.54
C SER A 34 5.18 -5.12 -1.90
N THR A 35 4.16 -4.37 -2.32
CA THR A 35 4.18 -3.59 -3.57
C THR A 35 5.25 -2.50 -3.53
N LEU A 36 5.39 -1.78 -2.40
CA LEU A 36 6.47 -0.81 -2.24
C LEU A 36 7.85 -1.47 -2.31
N ASN A 37 8.04 -2.64 -1.68
CA ASN A 37 9.32 -3.33 -1.69
C ASN A 37 9.71 -3.76 -3.10
N SER A 38 8.79 -4.43 -3.80
CA SER A 38 9.01 -4.82 -5.19
C SER A 38 9.26 -3.60 -6.09
N HIS A 39 8.57 -2.48 -5.85
CA HIS A 39 8.84 -1.24 -6.57
C HIS A 39 10.27 -0.72 -6.29
N LYS A 40 10.71 -0.75 -5.03
CA LYS A 40 12.07 -0.35 -4.67
C LYS A 40 13.09 -1.22 -5.38
N ASP A 41 12.97 -2.56 -5.31
CA ASP A 41 13.95 -3.48 -5.90
C ASP A 41 13.97 -3.47 -7.44
N ALA A 42 12.83 -3.21 -8.09
CA ALA A 42 12.72 -3.30 -9.55
C ALA A 42 12.95 -1.98 -10.29
N VAL A 43 12.78 -0.84 -9.62
CA VAL A 43 12.84 0.50 -10.23
C VAL A 43 14.04 1.32 -9.74
N HIS A 44 14.56 1.02 -8.55
CA HIS A 44 15.68 1.72 -7.94
C HIS A 44 16.80 0.74 -7.60
#